data_AF-A0A3P7J0Z0-F1
#
_entry.id   AF-A0A3P7J0Z0-F1
#
_cell.length_a   1.000
_cell.length_b   1.000
_cell.length_c   1.000
_cell.angle_alpha   90.00
_cell.angle_beta   90.00
_cell.angle_gamma   90.00
#
_symmetry.space_group_name_H-M   'P 1'
#
loop_
_entity.id
_entity.type
_entity.pdbx_description
1 polymer ?
#
loop_
_entity_poly.entity_id
_entity_poly.type
_entity_poly.pdbx_seq_one_letter_code
_entity_poly.pdbx_strand_id
1 'polypeptide(L)'
;MDKSDSLTAPCSVNPAGNRMCPNNVGMTDAERTWVTNAHNEKRSLLARGLIRNGKNPRNKNLPRAYYMPRMTYDCRAEADAIAYAQLCTMMKSDER
;
A
#
# COMPACT_ATOMS: atom_id res chain seq x y z
N MET A 1 12.89 -45.50 24.68
CA MET A 1 13.24 -44.22 24.02
C MET A 1 12.40 -44.22 22.75
N ASP A 2 11.34 -43.45 22.58
CA ASP A 2 11.06 -42.11 23.08
C ASP A 2 9.56 -41.85 23.27
N LYS A 3 9.28 -40.88 24.13
CA LYS A 3 7.95 -40.44 24.60
C LYS A 3 7.26 -39.50 23.60
N SER A 4 5.93 -39.47 23.74
CA SER A 4 4.97 -38.39 23.46
C SER A 4 5.53 -36.96 23.44
N ASP A 5 5.12 -36.11 22.48
CA ASP A 5 4.14 -35.03 22.68
C ASP A 5 4.04 -34.09 21.48
N SER A 6 2.83 -33.55 21.30
CA SER A 6 2.41 -32.62 20.26
C SER A 6 3.26 -31.36 20.14
N LEU A 7 3.46 -30.87 18.92
CA LEU A 7 2.97 -29.56 18.45
C LEU A 7 3.29 -29.42 16.96
N THR A 8 2.23 -29.42 16.16
CA THR A 8 2.18 -28.85 14.82
C THR A 8 2.71 -27.42 14.83
N ALA A 9 3.79 -27.17 14.10
CA ALA A 9 4.03 -25.89 13.45
C ALA A 9 4.69 -26.21 12.10
N PRO A 10 4.03 -25.97 10.94
CA PRO A 10 4.80 -25.89 9.72
C PRO A 10 5.78 -24.73 9.91
N CYS A 11 7.06 -24.96 9.64
CA CYS A 11 8.06 -23.89 9.60
C CYS A 11 7.46 -22.74 8.78
N SER A 12 7.07 -21.65 9.45
CA SER A 12 6.54 -20.46 8.80
C SER A 12 7.70 -19.80 8.08
N VAL A 13 7.96 -20.26 6.87
CA VAL A 13 8.79 -19.55 5.90
C VAL A 13 8.00 -18.30 5.59
N ASN A 14 8.21 -17.23 6.36
CA ASN A 14 7.86 -15.90 5.88
C ASN A 14 8.66 -15.76 4.58
N PRO A 15 8.03 -15.74 3.38
CA PRO A 15 8.77 -15.45 2.17
C PRO A 15 9.47 -14.13 2.43
N ALA A 16 10.78 -14.08 2.20
CA ALA A 16 11.64 -12.98 2.60
C ALA A 16 11.04 -11.64 2.11
N GLY A 17 10.35 -10.92 3.00
CA GLY A 17 9.63 -9.70 2.64
C GLY A 17 8.13 -9.66 2.92
N ASN A 18 7.55 -10.46 3.83
CA ASN A 18 6.17 -10.22 4.30
C ASN A 18 6.05 -10.10 5.83
N ARG A 19 6.67 -9.08 6.42
CA ARG A 19 6.65 -8.80 7.86
C ARG A 19 5.73 -7.65 8.24
N MET A 20 5.44 -6.72 7.33
CA MET A 20 4.58 -5.56 7.60
C MET A 20 3.11 -5.97 7.74
N CYS A 21 2.63 -6.86 6.87
CA CYS A 21 1.26 -7.38 6.89
C CYS A 21 1.26 -8.90 6.75
N PRO A 22 1.65 -9.66 7.80
CA PRO A 22 1.88 -11.10 7.71
C PRO A 22 0.67 -11.93 7.26
N ASN A 23 -0.53 -11.42 7.52
CA ASN A 23 -1.79 -12.10 7.20
C ASN A 23 -2.27 -11.83 5.76
N ASN A 24 -1.62 -10.92 5.03
CA ASN A 24 -1.99 -10.57 3.67
C ASN A 24 -1.04 -11.24 2.67
N VAL A 25 -1.59 -11.77 1.59
CA VAL A 25 -0.84 -12.47 0.53
C VAL A 25 -1.00 -11.72 -0.79
N GLY A 26 0.08 -11.61 -1.56
CA GLY A 26 0.09 -10.93 -2.87
C GLY A 26 0.84 -9.61 -2.90
N MET A 27 1.44 -9.20 -1.78
CA MET A 27 2.30 -8.02 -1.66
C MET A 27 3.50 -8.32 -0.75
N THR A 28 4.63 -7.68 -1.05
CA THR A 28 5.85 -7.69 -0.25
C THR A 28 6.07 -6.36 0.46
N ASP A 29 6.83 -6.36 1.56
CA ASP A 29 7.21 -5.17 2.34
C ASP A 29 7.95 -4.12 1.47
N ALA A 30 8.72 -4.58 0.49
CA ALA A 30 9.38 -3.71 -0.48
C ALA A 30 8.34 -2.95 -1.33
N GLU A 31 7.32 -3.65 -1.84
CA GLU A 31 6.23 -3.03 -2.62
C GLU A 31 5.38 -2.10 -1.74
N ARG A 32 5.07 -2.49 -0.51
CA ARG A 32 4.36 -1.64 0.46
C ARG A 32 5.11 -0.34 0.74
N THR A 33 6.41 -0.45 0.96
CA THR A 33 7.30 0.70 1.17
C THR A 33 7.34 1.59 -0.06
N TRP A 34 7.48 1.00 -1.25
CA TRP A 34 7.50 1.73 -2.51
C TRP A 34 6.20 2.48 -2.75
N VAL A 35 5.03 1.82 -2.62
CA VAL A 35 3.71 2.44 -2.81
C VAL A 35 3.53 3.59 -1.82
N THR A 36 3.86 3.39 -0.54
CA THR A 36 3.73 4.43 0.50
C THR A 36 4.63 5.62 0.22
N ASN A 37 5.88 5.38 -0.19
CA ASN A 37 6.84 6.43 -0.49
C ASN A 37 6.43 7.22 -1.73
N ALA A 38 6.00 6.54 -2.80
CA ALA A 38 5.53 7.18 -4.02
C ALA A 38 4.32 8.11 -3.76
N HIS A 39 3.38 7.71 -2.90
CA HIS A 39 2.27 8.56 -2.49
C HIS A 39 2.75 9.77 -1.68
N ASN A 40 3.60 9.54 -0.68
CA ASN A 40 4.11 10.60 0.19
C ASN A 40 5.00 11.61 -0.55
N GLU A 41 5.78 11.18 -1.54
CA GLU A 41 6.55 12.07 -2.40
C GLU A 41 5.63 13.01 -3.19
N LYS A 42 4.61 12.46 -3.86
CA LYS A 42 3.62 13.23 -4.61
C LYS A 42 2.86 14.20 -3.70
N ARG A 43 2.43 13.74 -2.51
CA ARG A 43 1.80 14.60 -1.49
C ARG A 43 2.73 15.72 -1.03
N SER A 44 4.01 15.43 -0.78
CA SER A 44 5.00 16.45 -0.39
C SER A 44 5.21 17.52 -1.47
N LEU A 45 5.27 17.12 -2.75
CA LEU A 45 5.37 18.06 -3.87
C LEU A 45 4.11 18.92 -4.00
N LEU A 46 2.93 18.29 -3.87
CA LEU A 46 1.65 18.98 -3.90
C LEU A 46 1.51 19.99 -2.76
N ALA A 47 1.84 19.60 -1.52
CA ALA A 47 1.75 20.46 -0.35
C ALA A 47 2.58 21.74 -0.50
N ARG A 48 3.75 21.65 -1.14
CA ARG A 48 4.64 22.79 -1.42
C ARG A 48 4.24 23.62 -2.63
N GLY A 49 3.21 23.21 -3.37
CA GLY A 49 2.75 23.89 -4.59
C GLY A 49 3.74 23.74 -5.76
N LEU A 50 4.38 22.57 -5.86
CA LEU A 50 5.40 22.29 -6.89
C LEU A 50 4.87 21.46 -8.07
N ILE A 51 3.59 21.09 -8.05
CA ILE A 51 2.96 20.28 -9.10
C ILE A 51 2.18 21.16 -10.06
N ARG A 52 2.50 21.09 -11.36
CA ARG A 52 1.74 21.78 -12.42
C ARG A 52 0.32 21.23 -12.51
N ASN A 53 -0.66 22.12 -12.64
CA ASN A 53 -2.05 21.70 -12.84
C ASN A 53 -2.25 21.17 -14.27
N GLY A 54 -2.18 19.85 -14.47
CA GLY A 54 -2.43 19.21 -15.76
C GLY A 54 -1.27 19.31 -16.77
N LYS A 55 -1.57 18.95 -18.02
CA LYS A 55 -0.57 18.79 -19.09
C LYS A 55 -0.19 20.09 -19.81
N ASN A 56 -1.03 21.12 -19.77
CA ASN A 56 -0.75 22.38 -20.45
C ASN A 56 0.43 23.10 -19.76
N PRO A 57 1.51 23.42 -20.49
CA PRO A 57 2.70 24.03 -19.91
C PRO A 57 2.46 25.45 -19.37
N ARG A 58 1.41 26.14 -19.80
CA ARG A 58 1.02 27.47 -19.31
C ARG A 58 0.23 27.43 -18.00
N ASN A 59 -0.15 26.25 -17.53
CA ASN A 59 -0.93 26.13 -16.31
C ASN A 59 -0.06 26.43 -15.10
N LYS A 60 -0.64 27.17 -14.15
CA LYS A 60 -0.03 27.40 -12.84
C LYS A 60 0.07 26.09 -12.06
N ASN A 61 0.96 26.07 -11.06
CA ASN A 61 1.00 24.98 -10.10
C ASN A 61 -0.28 24.93 -9.26
N LEU A 62 -0.59 23.74 -8.75
CA LEU A 62 -1.63 23.52 -7.75
C LEU A 62 -1.31 24.32 -6.48
N PRO A 63 -2.34 24.81 -5.75
CA PRO A 63 -2.13 25.61 -4.55
C PRO A 63 -1.41 24.82 -3.46
N ARG A 64 -0.72 25.55 -2.58
CA ARG A 64 -0.10 24.96 -1.38
C ARG A 64 -1.18 24.43 -0.45
N ALA A 65 -0.93 23.28 0.15
CA ALA A 65 -1.83 22.72 1.15
C ALA A 65 -1.46 23.23 2.55
N TYR A 66 -2.45 23.66 3.33
CA TYR A 66 -2.24 24.03 4.73
C TYR A 66 -1.99 22.80 5.62
N TYR A 67 -2.71 21.70 5.34
CA TYR A 67 -2.61 20.46 6.12
C TYR A 67 -2.62 19.24 5.19
N MET A 68 -1.44 18.65 4.97
CA MET A 68 -1.27 17.44 4.16
C MET A 68 -0.38 16.43 4.90
N PRO A 69 -0.95 15.62 5.81
CA PRO A 69 -0.18 14.71 6.64
C PRO A 69 0.44 13.58 5.80
N ARG A 70 1.53 13.02 6.32
CA ARG A 70 2.20 11.84 5.76
C ARG A 70 1.29 10.62 5.93
N MET A 71 1.09 9.87 4.86
CA MET A 71 0.35 8.61 4.89
C MET A 71 1.19 7.50 5.53
N THR A 72 0.55 6.68 6.35
CA THR A 72 1.06 5.42 6.87
C THR A 72 0.44 4.25 6.12
N TYR A 73 1.14 3.13 6.03
CA TYR A 73 0.58 1.92 5.43
C TYR A 73 -0.44 1.28 6.38
N ASP A 74 -1.55 0.78 5.84
CA ASP A 74 -2.60 0.11 6.61
C ASP A 74 -2.90 -1.26 5.98
N CYS A 75 -2.66 -2.32 6.75
CA CYS A 75 -2.88 -3.70 6.31
C CYS A 75 -4.35 -4.05 6.12
N ARG A 76 -5.29 -3.37 6.77
CA ARG A 76 -6.73 -3.60 6.55
C ARG A 76 -7.15 -3.07 5.19
N ALA A 77 -6.74 -1.84 4.87
CA ALA A 77 -6.95 -1.27 3.55
C ALA A 77 -6.27 -2.09 2.43
N GLU A 78 -5.09 -2.66 2.70
CA GLU A 78 -4.45 -3.62 1.78
C GLU A 78 -5.31 -4.88 1.57
N ALA A 79 -5.86 -5.46 2.64
CA ALA A 79 -6.70 -6.65 2.54
C ALA A 79 -7.96 -6.41 1.69
N ASP A 80 -8.63 -5.27 1.91
CA ASP A 80 -9.79 -4.87 1.11
C ASP A 80 -9.42 -4.66 -0.37
N ALA A 81 -8.27 -4.03 -0.63
CA ALA A 81 -7.77 -3.82 -1.98
C ALA A 81 -7.39 -5.14 -2.69
N ILE A 82 -6.76 -6.09 -1.97
CA ILE A 82 -6.44 -7.42 -2.49
C ILE A 82 -7.72 -8.19 -2.80
N ALA A 83 -8.69 -8.21 -1.88
CA ALA A 83 -9.97 -8.87 -2.08
C ALA A 83 -10.68 -8.32 -3.33
N TYR A 84 -10.62 -7.00 -3.55
CA TYR A 84 -11.15 -6.39 -4.77
C TYR A 84 -10.37 -6.79 -6.02
N ALA A 85 -9.03 -6.70 -5.98
CA ALA A 85 -8.16 -6.98 -7.12
C ALA A 85 -8.28 -8.44 -7.62
N GLN A 86 -8.53 -9.39 -6.72
CA GLN A 86 -8.75 -10.80 -7.04
C GLN A 86 -9.96 -11.04 -7.96
N LEU A 87 -10.88 -10.09 -8.02
CA LEU A 87 -12.06 -10.18 -8.88
C LEU A 87 -11.71 -9.87 -10.35
N CYS A 88 -10.51 -9.36 -10.62
CA CYS A 88 -10.02 -9.04 -11.96
C CYS A 88 -10.95 -8.12 -12.76
N THR A 89 -11.69 -7.24 -12.07
CA THR A 89 -12.59 -6.26 -12.70
C THR A 89 -11.96 -4.88 -12.72
N MET A 90 -12.12 -4.16 -13.82
CA MET A 90 -11.62 -2.78 -13.99
C MET A 90 -12.65 -1.70 -13.65
N MET A 91 -13.66 -2.05 -12.86
CA MET A 91 -14.67 -1.11 -12.35
C MET A 91 -14.27 -0.64 -10.94
N LYS A 92 -15.09 0.21 -10.31
CA LYS A 92 -14.94 0.49 -8.87
C LYS A 92 -15.76 -0.52 -8.07
N SER A 93 -15.48 -0.67 -6.77
CA SER A 93 -16.25 -1.54 -5.87
C SER A 93 -17.73 -1.23 -5.87
N ASP A 94 -18.08 0.06 -5.92
CA ASP A 94 -19.45 0.55 -5.72
C ASP A 94 -20.28 0.54 -7.02
N GLU A 95 -19.64 0.33 -8.16
CA GLU A 95 -20.26 0.35 -9.49
C GLU A 95 -20.50 -1.08 -10.03
N ARG A 96 -20.31 -2.11 -9.18
CA ARG A 96 -20.58 -3.50 -9.52
C ARG A 96 -22.03 -3.90 -9.25
#